data_AF-A0A7C1GQ83-F1
#
_entry.id   AF-A0A7C1GQ83-F1
#
_cell.length_a   1.000
_cell.length_b   1.000
_cell.length_c   1.000
_cell.angle_alpha   90.00
_cell.angle_beta   90.00
_cell.angle_gamma   90.00
#
_symmetry.space_group_name_H-M   'P 1'
#
loop_
_entity.id
_entity.type
_entity.pdbx_description
1 polymer ?
#
loop_
_entity_poly.entity_id
_entity_poly.type
_entity_poly.pdbx_seq_one_letter_code
_entity_poly.pdbx_strand_id
1 'polypeptide(L)'
;MAGMIKNYNAKTDGTCLTQELYETMFTAGNNTLYTENTDLKLTNAWNWGNVNPMPQAGSPAHNGASFTGLTGFETVTFRGGFGTQNWTEGWYNWDRQNTTY
;
A
#
# COMPACT_ATOMS: atom_id res chain seq x y z
N MET A 1 -9.12 9.55 7.67
CA MET A 1 -7.75 9.61 8.23
C MET A 1 -7.54 8.69 9.45
N ALA A 2 -8.32 7.60 9.57
CA ALA A 2 -8.39 6.84 10.81
C ALA A 2 -7.16 5.96 11.12
N GLY A 3 -6.35 5.57 10.13
CA GLY A 3 -5.18 4.71 10.35
C GLY A 3 -3.87 5.44 10.71
N MET A 4 -3.67 6.66 10.18
CA MET A 4 -2.41 7.41 10.36
C MET A 4 -2.40 8.25 11.64
N ILE A 5 -3.57 8.44 12.27
CA ILE A 5 -3.75 9.28 13.47
C ILE A 5 -3.99 8.44 14.73
N LYS A 6 -4.64 7.27 14.63
CA LYS A 6 -5.01 6.48 15.83
C LYS A 6 -3.81 5.97 16.64
N ASN A 7 -2.63 5.80 16.03
CA ASN A 7 -1.48 5.15 16.65
C ASN A 7 -0.21 6.01 16.71
N TYR A 8 -0.25 7.28 16.26
CA TYR A 8 0.94 8.14 16.21
C TYR A 8 0.67 9.46 16.95
N ASN A 9 1.38 9.70 18.04
CA ASN A 9 1.41 11.02 18.68
C ASN A 9 2.29 11.95 17.84
N ALA A 10 1.70 12.90 17.14
CA ALA A 10 2.46 14.00 16.55
C ALA A 10 3.15 14.78 17.68
N LYS A 11 4.47 14.96 17.61
CA LYS A 11 5.18 15.78 18.61
C LYS A 11 4.71 17.23 18.51
N THR A 12 4.52 17.87 19.65
CA THR A 12 4.06 19.26 19.76
C THR A 12 5.19 20.28 19.84
N ASP A 13 6.45 19.82 19.75
CA ASP A 13 7.67 20.64 19.88
C ASP A 13 8.02 21.45 18.61
N GLY A 14 7.18 21.39 17.58
CA GLY A 14 7.38 22.10 16.30
C GLY A 14 8.50 21.52 15.42
N THR A 15 9.12 20.41 15.84
CA THR A 15 10.16 19.72 15.04
C THR A 15 9.59 18.67 14.09
N CYS A 16 8.31 18.35 14.21
CA CYS A 16 7.59 17.53 13.27
C CYS A 16 6.34 18.23 12.75
N LEU A 17 5.80 17.71 11.64
CA LEU A 17 4.53 18.16 11.10
C LEU A 17 3.43 17.97 12.15
N THR A 18 2.60 19.00 12.31
CA THR A 18 1.35 18.88 13.06
C THR A 18 0.38 17.96 12.32
N GLN A 19 -0.65 17.48 13.01
CA GLN A 19 -1.70 16.69 12.37
C GLN A 19 -2.30 17.42 11.16
N GLU A 20 -2.70 18.68 11.32
CA GLU A 20 -3.29 19.50 10.24
C GLU A 20 -2.38 19.63 9.02
N LEU A 21 -1.07 19.85 9.24
CA LEU A 21 -0.08 19.91 8.16
C LEU A 21 0.02 18.56 7.44
N TYR A 22 -0.04 17.46 8.19
CA TYR A 22 -0.03 16.12 7.61
C TYR A 22 -1.29 15.83 6.79
N GLU A 23 -2.49 16.17 7.29
CA GLU A 23 -3.76 15.97 6.55
C GLU A 23 -3.73 16.75 5.23
N THR A 24 -3.22 17.98 5.30
CA THR A 24 -3.08 18.88 4.14
C THR A 24 -2.12 18.30 3.11
N MET A 25 -0.93 17.85 3.54
CA MET A 25 0.05 17.23 2.63
C MET A 25 -0.47 15.93 2.01
N PHE A 26 -1.15 15.08 2.79
CA PHE A 26 -1.70 13.82 2.30
C PHE A 26 -2.74 14.06 1.21
N THR A 27 -3.66 15.00 1.46
CA THR A 27 -4.74 15.35 0.52
C THR A 27 -4.20 16.04 -0.73
N ALA A 28 -3.27 17.00 -0.58
CA ALA A 28 -2.64 17.69 -1.70
C ALA A 28 -1.78 16.77 -2.57
N GLY A 29 -1.26 15.67 -2.00
CA GLY A 29 -0.47 14.67 -2.72
C GLY A 29 -1.30 13.64 -3.51
N ASN A 30 -2.60 13.85 -3.69
CA ASN A 30 -3.51 12.92 -4.37
C ASN A 30 -3.51 11.50 -3.77
N ASN A 31 -3.23 11.38 -2.48
CA ASN A 31 -3.23 10.08 -1.81
C ASN A 31 -4.68 9.62 -1.53
N THR A 32 -4.90 8.30 -1.59
CA THR A 32 -6.20 7.70 -1.27
C THR A 32 -6.11 6.98 0.07
N LEU A 33 -7.12 7.16 0.92
CA LEU A 33 -7.25 6.43 2.17
C LEU A 33 -8.51 5.55 2.12
N TYR A 34 -8.35 4.31 2.55
CA TYR A 34 -9.45 3.39 2.78
C TYR A 34 -9.72 3.25 4.27
N THR A 35 -10.98 3.07 4.65
CA THR A 35 -11.38 2.97 6.06
C THR A 35 -10.96 1.63 6.63
N GLU A 36 -11.23 0.56 5.89
CA GLU A 36 -10.92 -0.80 6.28
C GLU A 36 -9.92 -1.46 5.33
N ASN A 37 -9.16 -2.42 5.85
CA ASN A 37 -8.23 -3.22 5.06
C ASN A 37 -8.95 -3.99 3.93
N THR A 38 -10.20 -4.41 4.16
CA THR A 38 -11.02 -5.12 3.18
C THR A 38 -11.41 -4.27 1.98
N ASP A 39 -11.42 -2.94 2.10
CA ASP A 39 -11.77 -2.03 1.00
C ASP A 39 -10.73 -2.03 -0.11
N LEU A 40 -9.47 -2.37 0.21
CA LEU A 40 -8.40 -2.59 -0.77
C LEU A 40 -8.61 -3.88 -1.57
N LYS A 41 -9.44 -4.82 -1.10
CA LYS A 41 -9.75 -6.10 -1.74
C LYS A 41 -8.50 -6.85 -2.20
N LEU A 42 -7.64 -7.19 -1.25
CA LEU A 42 -6.45 -8.01 -1.49
C LEU A 42 -6.70 -9.44 -1.01
N THR A 43 -6.09 -10.41 -1.68
CA THR A 43 -6.43 -11.83 -1.54
C THR A 43 -6.18 -12.38 -0.14
N ASN A 44 -4.96 -12.26 0.37
CA ASN A 44 -4.59 -12.71 1.72
C ASN A 44 -3.31 -12.01 2.18
N ALA A 45 -3.31 -10.69 2.07
CA ALA A 45 -2.06 -9.95 2.13
C ALA A 45 -1.49 -9.88 3.56
N TRP A 46 -2.34 -10.01 4.60
CA TRP A 46 -1.98 -9.76 6.00
C TRP A 46 -1.76 -11.04 6.83
N ASN A 47 -1.71 -12.20 6.19
CA ASN A 47 -1.54 -13.49 6.86
C ASN A 47 -0.09 -13.97 6.78
N TRP A 48 0.67 -13.70 7.83
CA TRP A 48 2.07 -14.10 7.95
C TRP A 48 2.23 -15.62 7.82
N GLY A 49 3.26 -16.06 7.08
CA GLY A 49 3.46 -17.46 6.72
C GLY A 49 2.74 -17.91 5.45
N ASN A 50 1.68 -17.23 5.02
CA ASN A 50 1.00 -17.53 3.75
C ASN A 50 0.46 -16.26 3.08
N VAL A 51 1.35 -15.30 2.85
CA VAL A 51 0.99 -13.99 2.30
C VAL A 51 0.67 -14.12 0.81
N ASN A 52 -0.51 -13.66 0.42
CA ASN A 52 -0.87 -13.44 -0.98
C ASN A 52 -1.33 -11.98 -1.17
N PRO A 53 -0.45 -11.09 -1.67
CA PRO A 53 -0.76 -9.67 -1.81
C PRO A 53 -1.54 -9.33 -3.08
N MET A 54 -1.94 -10.33 -3.88
CA MET A 54 -2.59 -10.10 -5.16
C MET A 54 -3.92 -9.35 -4.99
N PRO A 55 -4.17 -8.29 -5.78
CA PRO A 55 -5.47 -7.65 -5.83
C PRO A 55 -6.55 -8.61 -6.33
N GLN A 56 -7.72 -8.55 -5.73
CA GLN A 56 -8.91 -9.28 -6.17
C GLN A 56 -9.67 -8.48 -7.23
N ALA A 57 -10.58 -9.16 -7.94
CA ALA A 57 -11.48 -8.51 -8.88
C ALA A 57 -12.22 -7.32 -8.24
N GLY A 58 -12.19 -6.17 -8.91
CA GLY A 58 -12.77 -4.93 -8.41
C GLY A 58 -11.97 -4.25 -7.29
N SER A 59 -10.74 -4.68 -7.02
CA SER A 59 -9.80 -3.96 -6.16
C SER A 59 -9.49 -2.58 -6.75
N PRO A 60 -9.47 -1.53 -5.91
CA PRO A 60 -9.02 -0.22 -6.34
C PRO A 60 -7.52 -0.17 -6.69
N ALA A 61 -6.75 -1.21 -6.37
CA ALA A 61 -5.33 -1.30 -6.73
C ALA A 61 -5.12 -1.67 -8.21
N HIS A 62 -6.12 -2.22 -8.91
CA HIS A 62 -6.00 -2.49 -10.36
C HIS A 62 -5.93 -1.24 -11.24
N ASN A 63 -6.25 -0.07 -10.67
CA ASN A 63 -6.38 1.19 -11.39
C ASN A 63 -5.71 2.34 -10.64
N GLY A 64 -5.57 3.47 -11.32
CA GLY A 64 -5.14 4.74 -10.75
C GLY A 64 -3.63 4.97 -10.77
N ALA A 65 -2.87 4.16 -11.50
CA ALA A 65 -1.47 4.49 -11.79
C ALA A 65 -1.41 5.80 -12.59
N SER A 66 -0.42 6.64 -12.29
CA SER A 66 -0.17 7.87 -13.03
C SER A 66 1.29 7.93 -13.44
N PHE A 67 1.50 8.05 -14.75
CA PHE A 67 2.83 8.23 -15.36
C PHE A 67 2.98 9.64 -15.95
N THR A 68 2.09 10.58 -15.59
CA THR A 68 2.15 11.95 -16.08
C THR A 68 3.49 12.60 -15.73
N GLY A 69 4.23 13.04 -16.75
CA GLY A 69 5.54 13.66 -16.58
C GLY A 69 6.69 12.69 -16.33
N LEU A 70 6.44 11.37 -16.33
CA LEU A 70 7.47 10.33 -16.19
C LEU A 70 7.79 9.73 -17.56
N THR A 71 9.07 9.44 -17.80
CA THR A 71 9.54 8.76 -19.02
C THR A 71 10.51 7.64 -18.64
N GLY A 72 10.61 6.61 -19.49
CA GLY A 72 11.51 5.48 -19.27
C GLY A 72 10.98 4.37 -18.34
N PHE A 73 9.71 4.43 -17.94
CA PHE A 73 9.05 3.39 -17.14
C PHE A 73 8.02 2.62 -17.98
N GLU A 74 7.79 1.35 -17.63
CA GLU A 74 6.66 0.60 -18.14
C GLU A 74 5.35 1.22 -17.61
N THR A 75 4.45 1.54 -18.53
CA THR A 75 3.14 2.10 -18.17
C THR A 75 2.16 0.98 -17.87
N VAL A 76 1.79 0.85 -16.60
CA VAL A 76 0.78 -0.10 -16.12
C VAL A 76 -0.48 0.62 -15.63
N THR A 77 -1.58 -0.09 -15.41
CA THR A 77 -2.81 0.52 -14.86
C THR A 77 -2.89 0.45 -13.34
N PHE A 78 -2.22 -0.54 -12.74
CA PHE A 78 -2.31 -0.85 -11.32
C PHE A 78 -1.41 0.06 -10.46
N ARG A 79 -1.88 0.38 -9.26
CA ARG A 79 -1.09 1.04 -8.22
C ARG A 79 -0.38 0.00 -7.37
N GLY A 80 0.88 0.29 -7.02
CA GLY A 80 1.73 -0.64 -6.27
C GLY A 80 2.49 -1.59 -7.20
N GLY A 81 2.88 -2.75 -6.67
CA GLY A 81 3.76 -3.71 -7.37
C GLY A 81 3.06 -4.96 -7.91
N PHE A 82 1.74 -5.08 -7.79
CA PHE A 82 1.01 -6.30 -8.16
C PHE A 82 -0.11 -6.00 -9.15
N GLY A 83 0.09 -6.44 -10.39
CA GLY A 83 -0.93 -6.42 -11.44
C GLY A 83 -1.74 -7.72 -11.45
N THR A 84 -1.58 -8.51 -12.51
CA THR A 84 -2.24 -9.82 -12.66
C THR A 84 -1.35 -11.00 -12.26
N GLN A 85 -0.05 -10.79 -12.10
CA GLN A 85 0.92 -11.83 -11.75
C GLN A 85 1.55 -11.57 -10.37
N ASN A 86 1.69 -12.64 -9.59
CA ASN A 86 2.48 -12.62 -8.37
C ASN A 86 3.96 -12.87 -8.69
N TRP A 87 4.71 -11.80 -8.97
CA TRP A 87 6.14 -11.91 -9.29
C TRP A 87 7.01 -12.36 -8.11
N THR A 88 6.49 -12.35 -6.88
CA THR A 88 7.25 -12.81 -5.69
C THR A 88 7.27 -14.34 -5.56
N GLU A 89 6.45 -15.04 -6.34
CA GLU A 89 6.38 -16.50 -6.32
C GLU A 89 7.73 -17.10 -6.72
N GLY A 90 8.25 -18.01 -5.89
CA GLY A 90 9.58 -18.62 -6.05
C GLY A 90 10.76 -17.70 -5.70
N TRP A 91 10.56 -16.38 -5.64
CA TRP A 91 11.59 -15.41 -5.26
C TRP A 91 11.69 -15.20 -3.75
N TYR A 92 10.55 -15.28 -3.07
CA TYR A 92 10.47 -14.97 -1.65
C TYR A 92 9.71 -16.04 -0.89
N ASN A 93 10.28 -16.42 0.24
CA ASN A 93 9.61 -17.27 1.20
C ASN A 93 8.93 -16.43 2.29
N TRP A 94 7.59 -16.44 2.28
CA TRP A 94 6.76 -15.75 3.27
C TRP A 94 6.70 -16.44 4.63
N ASP A 95 7.21 -17.67 4.74
CA ASP A 95 7.26 -18.47 5.96
C ASP A 95 8.67 -18.90 6.37
N ARG A 96 9.58 -17.92 6.46
CA ARG A 96 10.98 -18.22 6.75
C ARG A 96 11.20 -18.86 8.12
N GLN A 97 10.32 -18.61 9.08
CA GLN A 97 10.46 -19.10 10.45
C GLN A 97 10.15 -20.59 10.56
N ASN A 98 9.24 -21.10 9.71
CA ASN A 98 8.86 -22.52 9.73
C ASN A 98 9.46 -23.33 8.57
N THR A 99 10.12 -22.67 7.60
CA THR A 99 10.77 -23.39 6.49
C THR A 99 12.13 -23.94 6.91
N THR A 100 12.32 -25.24 6.71
CA THR A 100 13.62 -25.90 6.86
C THR A 100 14.44 -25.73 5.58
N TYR A 101 15.67 -25.24 5.71
CA TYR A 101 16.60 -25.00 4.58
C TYR A 101 17.77 -25.98 4.61
#